data_AF-A0AA43RUI1-F1
#
_entry.id   AF-A0AA43RUI1-F1
#
_cell.length_a   1.000
_cell.length_b   1.000
_cell.length_c   1.000
_cell.angle_alpha   90.00
_cell.angle_beta   90.00
_cell.angle_gamma   90.00
#
_symmetry.space_group_name_H-M   'P 1'
#
loop_
_entity.id
_entity.type
_entity.pdbx_description
1 polymer ?
#
loop_
_entity_poly.entity_id
_entity_poly.type
_entity_poly.pdbx_seq_one_letter_code
_entity_poly.pdbx_strand_id
1 'polypeptide(L)'
;MANNPLIQESIDYITKNINTKTSEIPKHLLEYWYISEDVADYFSTKGDVSPFYIFLHAFNTYNKTLGKEIELPTLDIMAKFGQFQLLIGLALGKETKVTCNPVSLFDFDNYSKLNITDL
;
A
#
# COMPACT_ATOMS: atom_id res chain seq x y z
N MET A 1 -4.51 6.76 21.46
CA MET A 1 -3.36 6.76 20.53
C MET A 1 -3.08 8.21 20.19
N ALA A 2 -1.86 8.70 20.39
CA ALA A 2 -1.51 10.06 19.97
C ALA A 2 -1.78 10.18 18.46
N ASN A 3 -2.35 11.31 18.01
CA ASN A 3 -2.53 11.60 16.59
C ASN A 3 -1.15 11.53 15.92
N ASN A 4 -0.85 10.42 15.25
CA ASN A 4 0.36 10.32 14.45
C ASN A 4 0.14 11.21 13.22
N PRO A 5 0.86 12.34 13.09
CA PRO A 5 0.62 13.30 12.01
C PRO A 5 0.81 12.66 10.64
N LEU A 6 1.68 11.66 10.52
CA LEU A 6 1.89 10.93 9.28
C LEU A 6 0.68 10.07 8.90
N ILE A 7 -0.06 9.51 9.86
CA ILE A 7 -1.32 8.79 9.56
C ILE A 7 -2.33 9.76 8.96
N GLN A 8 -2.53 10.92 9.57
CA GLN A 8 -3.50 11.91 9.08
C GLN A 8 -3.08 12.46 7.70
N GLU A 9 -1.81 12.78 7.52
CA GLU A 9 -1.28 13.23 6.23
C GLU A 9 -1.49 12.16 5.14
N SER A 10 -1.28 10.88 5.47
CA SER A 10 -1.51 9.76 4.57
C SER A 10 -2.98 9.66 4.16
N ILE A 11 -3.89 9.74 5.12
CA ILE A 11 -5.35 9.74 4.89
C ILE A 11 -5.74 10.88 3.95
N ASP A 12 -5.31 12.10 4.27
CA ASP A 12 -5.64 13.29 3.49
C ASP A 12 -5.10 13.21 2.06
N TYR A 13 -3.88 12.70 1.90
CA TYR A 13 -3.27 12.49 0.60
C TYR A 13 -4.05 11.46 -0.22
N ILE A 14 -4.33 10.28 0.35
CA ILE A 14 -5.07 9.18 -0.32
C ILE A 14 -6.45 9.65 -0.76
N THR A 15 -7.19 10.32 0.12
CA THR A 15 -8.55 10.77 -0.16
C THR A 15 -8.60 11.76 -1.34
N LYS A 16 -7.55 12.57 -1.53
CA LYS A 16 -7.47 13.53 -2.64
C LYS A 16 -6.85 12.95 -3.91
N ASN A 17 -6.03 11.91 -3.80
CA ASN A 17 -5.15 11.41 -4.87
C ASN A 17 -5.29 9.89 -5.11
N ILE A 18 -6.51 9.35 -5.10
CA ILE A 18 -6.72 7.89 -5.20
C ILE A 18 -6.25 7.28 -6.53
N ASN A 19 -6.06 8.10 -7.58
CA ASN A 19 -5.57 7.66 -8.89
C ASN A 19 -4.08 7.93 -9.11
N THR A 20 -3.34 8.26 -8.04
CA THR A 20 -1.93 8.63 -8.13
C THR A 20 -1.05 7.45 -8.53
N LYS A 21 0.02 7.75 -9.25
CA LYS A 21 1.12 6.82 -9.50
C LYS A 21 2.13 6.87 -8.37
N THR A 22 2.87 5.79 -8.18
CA THR A 22 3.95 5.71 -7.17
C THR A 22 4.97 6.84 -7.29
N SER A 23 5.28 7.31 -8.49
CA SER A 23 6.22 8.42 -8.73
C SER A 23 5.72 9.80 -8.28
N GLU A 24 4.41 9.94 -8.05
CA GLU A 24 3.75 11.20 -7.67
C GLU A 24 3.53 11.30 -6.16
N ILE A 25 3.80 10.21 -5.43
CA ILE A 25 3.64 10.14 -3.98
C ILE A 25 4.88 10.75 -3.32
N PRO A 26 4.70 11.69 -2.35
CA PRO A 26 5.81 12.18 -1.56
C PRO A 26 6.64 11.05 -0.97
N LYS A 27 7.96 11.09 -1.17
CA LYS A 27 8.87 10.00 -0.80
C LYS A 27 8.77 9.62 0.68
N HIS A 28 8.58 10.60 1.57
CA HIS A 28 8.46 10.35 3.01
C HIS A 28 7.19 9.58 3.36
N LEU A 29 6.10 9.75 2.60
CA LEU A 29 4.88 8.96 2.78
C LEU A 29 5.11 7.52 2.31
N LEU A 30 5.75 7.32 1.15
CA LEU A 30 6.13 5.99 0.70
C LEU A 30 7.02 5.28 1.73
N GLU A 31 8.04 5.96 2.27
CA GLU A 31 8.92 5.41 3.30
C GLU A 31 8.16 5.07 4.59
N TYR A 32 7.17 5.88 4.97
CA TYR A 32 6.34 5.62 6.14
C TYR A 32 5.36 4.45 5.95
N TRP A 33 4.86 4.26 4.73
CA TRP A 33 3.94 3.16 4.40
C TRP A 33 4.68 1.85 4.16
N TYR A 34 5.99 1.90 3.92
CA TYR A 34 6.80 0.72 3.66
C TYR A 34 7.20 0.01 4.94
N ILE A 35 7.07 -1.31 4.93
CA ILE A 35 7.61 -2.20 5.93
C ILE A 35 8.90 -2.81 5.37
N SER A 36 10.02 -2.60 6.05
CA SER A 36 11.34 -3.10 5.63
C SER A 36 11.61 -4.57 5.98
N GLU A 37 10.73 -5.18 6.76
CA GLU A 37 10.82 -6.56 7.24
C GLU A 37 9.75 -7.42 6.53
N ASP A 38 9.81 -8.75 6.65
CA ASP A 38 8.71 -9.59 6.16
C ASP A 38 7.39 -9.17 6.84
N VAL A 39 6.30 -9.08 6.07
CA VAL A 39 5.00 -8.63 6.55
C VAL A 39 4.50 -9.45 7.74
N ALA A 40 4.72 -10.77 7.74
CA ALA A 40 4.32 -11.65 8.84
C ALA A 40 5.18 -11.42 10.10
N ASP A 41 6.48 -11.21 9.92
CA ASP A 41 7.42 -10.95 11.02
C ASP A 41 7.20 -9.55 11.62
N TYR A 42 6.86 -8.56 10.81
CA TYR A 42 6.63 -7.18 11.26
C TYR A 42 5.47 -7.07 12.25
N PHE A 43 4.32 -7.70 11.95
CA PHE A 43 3.16 -7.65 12.85
C PHE A 43 3.40 -8.42 14.17
N SER A 44 4.20 -9.48 14.13
CA SER A 44 4.49 -10.27 15.34
C SER A 44 5.53 -9.61 16.26
N THR A 45 6.41 -8.76 15.72
CA THR A 45 7.56 -8.22 16.46
C THR A 45 7.42 -6.74 16.85
N LYS A 46 6.86 -5.89 15.97
CA LYS A 46 6.82 -4.43 16.18
C LYS A 46 5.48 -3.94 16.70
N GLY A 47 4.39 -4.63 16.36
CA GLY A 47 3.03 -4.25 16.72
C GLY A 47 2.56 -2.90 16.14
N ASP A 48 3.34 -2.24 15.28
CA ASP A 48 2.92 -1.02 14.61
C ASP A 48 2.05 -1.33 13.39
N VAL A 49 0.74 -1.20 13.57
CA VAL A 49 -0.25 -1.48 12.53
C VAL A 49 -0.50 -0.29 11.59
N SER A 50 0.25 0.80 11.70
CA SER A 50 -0.01 2.02 10.92
C SER A 50 0.05 1.80 9.40
N PRO A 51 1.07 1.11 8.83
CA PRO A 51 1.09 0.82 7.39
C PRO A 51 -0.12 0.02 6.91
N PHE A 52 -0.57 -0.94 7.73
CA PHE A 52 -1.77 -1.74 7.43
C PHE A 52 -3.04 -0.91 7.47
N TYR A 53 -3.16 -0.04 8.47
CA TYR A 53 -4.29 0.87 8.60
C TYR A 53 -4.38 1.83 7.40
N ILE A 54 -3.25 2.35 6.93
CA ILE A 54 -3.17 3.20 5.74
C ILE A 54 -3.59 2.43 4.49
N PHE A 55 -3.12 1.19 4.34
CA PHE A 55 -3.56 0.29 3.27
C PHE A 55 -5.07 0.06 3.31
N LEU A 56 -5.64 -0.26 4.48
CA LEU A 56 -7.08 -0.47 4.61
C LEU A 56 -7.87 0.79 4.24
N HIS A 57 -7.40 1.97 4.64
CA HIS A 57 -8.02 3.24 4.25
C HIS A 57 -7.98 3.45 2.73
N ALA A 58 -6.83 3.22 2.10
CA ALA A 58 -6.69 3.29 0.65
C ALA A 58 -7.59 2.30 -0.08
N PHE A 59 -7.60 1.04 0.36
CA PHE A 59 -8.43 -0.03 -0.18
C PHE A 59 -9.92 0.31 -0.08
N ASN A 60 -10.35 0.79 1.09
CA ASN A 60 -11.73 1.21 1.31
C ASN A 60 -12.10 2.42 0.44
N THR A 61 -11.20 3.39 0.33
CA THR A 61 -11.42 4.59 -0.49
C THR A 61 -11.54 4.24 -1.96
N TYR A 62 -10.66 3.38 -2.49
CA TYR A 62 -10.72 2.89 -3.87
C TYR A 62 -12.02 2.13 -4.16
N ASN A 63 -12.41 1.17 -3.31
CA ASN A 63 -13.65 0.42 -3.57
C ASN A 63 -14.90 1.30 -3.51
N LYS A 64 -14.92 2.34 -2.67
CA LYS A 64 -15.99 3.34 -2.67
C LYS A 64 -16.08 4.09 -4.00
N THR A 65 -14.96 4.38 -4.67
CA THR A 65 -15.02 5.04 -5.99
C THR A 65 -15.62 4.13 -7.06
N LEU A 66 -15.56 2.81 -6.86
CA LEU A 66 -16.17 1.80 -7.74
C LEU A 66 -17.59 1.42 -7.35
N GLY A 67 -18.14 1.95 -6.25
CA GLY A 67 -19.44 1.54 -5.72
C GLY A 67 -19.49 0.09 -5.24
N LYS A 68 -18.34 -0.50 -4.87
CA LYS A 68 -18.24 -1.87 -4.35
C LYS A 68 -18.43 -1.88 -2.83
N GLU A 69 -19.27 -2.77 -2.33
CA GLU A 69 -19.25 -3.16 -0.92
C GLU A 69 -18.10 -4.16 -0.68
N ILE A 70 -17.38 -3.99 0.43
CA ILE A 70 -16.17 -4.77 0.71
C ILE A 70 -16.55 -5.90 1.66
N GLU A 71 -16.61 -7.11 1.12
CA GLU A 71 -16.56 -8.35 1.88
C GLU A 71 -15.41 -9.19 1.32
N LEU A 72 -14.19 -8.95 1.81
CA LEU A 72 -13.05 -9.81 1.48
C LEU A 72 -12.70 -10.72 2.67
N PRO A 73 -12.46 -12.02 2.43
CA PRO A 73 -11.81 -12.89 3.41
C PRO A 73 -10.47 -12.29 3.87
N THR A 74 -10.11 -12.51 5.14
CA THR A 74 -8.87 -11.99 5.73
C THR A 74 -7.61 -12.35 4.94
N LEU A 75 -7.57 -13.54 4.33
CA LEU A 75 -6.44 -13.99 3.51
C LEU A 75 -6.26 -13.12 2.24
N ASP A 76 -7.34 -12.70 1.60
CA ASP A 76 -7.28 -11.88 0.39
C ASP A 76 -6.82 -10.45 0.70
N ILE A 77 -7.19 -9.92 1.87
CA ILE A 77 -6.73 -8.62 2.36
C ILE A 77 -5.23 -8.64 2.60
N MET A 78 -4.70 -9.70 3.23
CA MET A 78 -3.27 -9.83 3.50
C MET A 78 -2.44 -10.01 2.22
N ALA A 79 -2.95 -10.78 1.25
CA ALA A 79 -2.30 -10.92 -0.05
C ALA A 79 -2.22 -9.57 -0.79
N LYS A 80 -3.31 -8.80 -0.79
CA LYS A 80 -3.34 -7.44 -1.36
C LYS A 80 -2.41 -6.48 -0.62
N PHE A 81 -2.31 -6.61 0.70
CA PHE A 81 -1.37 -5.82 1.48
C PHE A 81 0.09 -6.15 1.11
N GLY A 82 0.43 -7.43 0.94
CA GLY A 82 1.75 -7.84 0.45
C GLY A 82 2.09 -7.26 -0.92
N GLN A 83 1.14 -7.30 -1.87
CA GLN A 83 1.31 -6.67 -3.18
C GLN A 83 1.50 -5.14 -3.09
N PHE A 84 0.74 -4.48 -2.21
CA PHE A 84 0.89 -3.05 -1.93
C PHE A 84 2.30 -2.72 -1.39
N GLN A 85 2.81 -3.52 -0.44
CA GLN A 85 4.17 -3.38 0.09
C GLN A 85 5.25 -3.58 -0.98
N LEU A 86 5.07 -4.57 -1.85
CA LEU A 86 5.98 -4.83 -2.97
C LEU A 86 6.07 -3.63 -3.92
N LEU A 87 4.94 -3.03 -4.28
CA LEU A 87 4.90 -1.85 -5.15
C LEU A 87 5.59 -0.63 -4.54
N ILE A 88 5.43 -0.43 -3.23
CA ILE A 88 6.14 0.64 -2.51
C ILE A 88 7.65 0.35 -2.48
N GLY A 89 8.05 -0.90 -2.19
CA GLY A 89 9.45 -1.32 -2.19
C GLY A 89 10.13 -1.10 -3.54
N LEU A 90 9.44 -1.43 -4.64
CA LEU A 90 9.88 -1.14 -6.01
C LEU A 90 10.04 0.36 -6.26
N ALA A 91 9.04 1.16 -5.87
CA ALA A 91 9.07 2.61 -6.03
C ALA A 91 10.21 3.27 -5.25
N LEU A 92 10.58 2.73 -4.09
CA LEU A 92 11.69 3.18 -3.26
C LEU A 92 13.05 2.63 -3.71
N GLY A 93 13.09 1.76 -4.73
CA GLY A 93 14.32 1.09 -5.19
C GLY A 93 14.90 0.11 -4.16
N LYS A 94 14.05 -0.42 -3.27
CA LYS A 94 14.44 -1.42 -2.26
C LYS A 94 14.41 -2.85 -2.82
N GLU A 95 13.63 -3.08 -3.86
CA GLU A 95 13.58 -4.33 -4.61
C GLU A 95 14.55 -4.26 -5.80
N THR A 96 15.69 -4.96 -5.68
CA THR A 96 16.91 -4.64 -6.45
C THR A 96 17.01 -5.29 -7.85
N LYS A 97 16.01 -6.08 -8.27
CA LYS A 97 16.06 -6.81 -9.56
C LYS A 97 14.94 -6.50 -10.54
N VAL A 98 13.98 -5.65 -10.16
CA VAL A 98 12.80 -5.37 -10.99
C VAL A 98 12.65 -3.87 -11.17
N THR A 99 12.66 -3.42 -12.43
CA THR A 99 12.27 -2.06 -12.79
C THR A 99 10.80 -2.08 -13.16
N CYS A 100 9.98 -1.30 -12.45
CA CYS A 100 8.56 -1.16 -12.76
C CYS A 100 8.31 0.25 -13.28
N ASN A 101 7.51 0.38 -14.35
CA ASN A 101 6.98 1.68 -14.74
C ASN A 101 6.14 2.25 -13.59
N PRO A 102 6.04 3.58 -13.42
CA PRO A 102 5.17 4.16 -12.40
C PRO A 102 3.75 3.58 -12.48
N VAL A 103 3.34 2.88 -11.42
CA VAL A 103 2.08 2.17 -11.34
C VAL A 103 1.10 2.97 -10.50
N SER A 104 -0.19 2.95 -10.86
CA SER A 104 -1.26 3.41 -9.99
C SER A 104 -1.24 2.60 -8.69
N LEU A 105 -0.82 3.22 -7.58
CA LEU A 105 -0.56 2.47 -6.35
C LEU A 105 -1.86 1.90 -5.77
N PHE A 106 -2.99 2.61 -5.91
CA PHE A 106 -4.26 2.20 -5.30
C PHE A 106 -5.20 1.46 -6.26
N ASP A 107 -4.70 1.05 -7.43
CA ASP A 107 -5.46 0.26 -8.40
C ASP A 107 -5.38 -1.24 -8.06
N PHE A 108 -6.05 -1.62 -6.97
CA PHE A 108 -5.95 -2.94 -6.37
C PHE A 108 -6.54 -4.08 -7.22
N ASP A 109 -7.31 -3.76 -8.28
CA ASP A 109 -7.85 -4.75 -9.21
C ASP A 109 -6.84 -5.11 -10.31
N ASN A 110 -5.89 -4.21 -10.59
CA ASN A 110 -4.91 -4.41 -11.66
C ASN A 110 -3.56 -4.93 -11.16
N TYR A 111 -3.38 -5.17 -9.86
CA TYR A 111 -2.15 -5.74 -9.29
C TYR A 111 -1.74 -7.07 -9.95
N SER A 112 -2.69 -7.94 -10.28
CA SER A 112 -2.43 -9.24 -10.95
C SER A 112 -2.04 -9.10 -12.42
N LYS A 113 -2.25 -7.93 -13.03
CA LYS A 113 -1.87 -7.63 -14.42
C LYS A 113 -0.50 -6.99 -14.53
N LEU A 114 0.04 -6.56 -13.39
CA LEU A 114 1.44 -6.18 -13.32
C LEU A 114 2.22 -7.48 -13.46
N ASN A 115 2.96 -7.65 -14.56
CA ASN A 115 3.90 -8.77 -14.76
C ASN A 115 5.05 -8.65 -13.75
N ILE A 116 4.74 -8.79 -12.47
CA ILE A 116 5.70 -8.90 -11.37
C ILE A 116 5.93 -10.39 -11.24
N THR A 117 6.68 -10.94 -12.20
CA THR A 117 7.11 -12.34 -12.18
C THR A 117 8.18 -12.51 -11.12
N ASP A 118 7.85 -13.35 -10.13
CA ASP A 118 8.67 -14.04 -9.15
C ASP A 118 9.79 -13.24 -8.45
N LEU A 119 9.56 -12.98 -7.15
CA LEU A 119 10.62 -12.88 -6.14
C LEU A 119 11.14 -14.28 -5.81
#